data_AF-A0AAV9W5U9-F1
#
_entry.id   AF-A0AAV9W5U9-F1
#
_cell.length_a   1.000
_cell.length_b   1.000
_cell.length_c   1.000
_cell.angle_alpha   90.00
_cell.angle_beta   90.00
_cell.angle_gamma   90.00
#
_symmetry.space_group_name_H-M   'P 1'
#
loop_
_entity.id
_entity.type
_entity.pdbx_description
1 polymer ?
#
loop_
_entity_poly.entity_id
_entity_poly.type
_entity_poly.pdbx_seq_one_letter_code
_entity_poly.pdbx_strand_id
1 'polypeptide(L)'
;MATPGDLENGPKETGVIAPAGTTSTDSELPLPVAPHPHHHDPGVWRNPLFRRRGQHETFAGLTPEEAQEKHERRLRKGAQPKPARFNPVKATKITIRSTSTLSSWSNILFPAIPAGIAMWYTSRDTHPLAVFILNFIAMVPSGNLLAFASGELQAKLPKTIGATLEILTGAVVELIVCLILLIDKQYDVVRAALLGSMLANLLLVTGACFLVGGIAYREQDIAEYVTEVSGAALLVSAVGVILPSQFYQAIYTRADIGEHDASLRVVDVSRIVSIGLLIAYFCFLFFQLKTHSTTFHHVLEQAEKADADGHKERYRRKLSLLEAIFLTLVGLTLVSFCAYFMVQEIPYIVETRHISDPFMGLILVPLIEKAAEHLTALDEAWDRQMDLALSHCLGATVQTALLVSPIVVIVGWAKGLNMDLNFEYFMAFSLLLSVLVVGNFIRDRKTNWLEGSFLLMVYFVVAVAAYYYPNPEGHGAKVDSGEGESHGAAVSEESHGSETTTALLEAATTVAVEHIKRIVMG
;
A
#
# COMPACT_ATOMS: atom_id res chain seq x y z
N MET A 1 21.74 -7.96 -53.87
CA MET A 1 21.85 -7.68 -55.32
C MET A 1 21.30 -6.27 -55.57
N ALA A 2 21.84 -5.57 -56.57
CA ALA A 2 21.30 -4.35 -57.19
C ALA A 2 20.91 -3.14 -56.29
N THR A 3 21.86 -2.21 -56.12
CA THR A 3 21.67 -0.75 -56.31
C THR A 3 22.07 -0.40 -57.78
N PRO A 4 22.16 0.86 -58.30
CA PRO A 4 22.04 2.20 -57.69
C PRO A 4 21.17 3.22 -58.49
N GLY A 5 21.33 4.53 -58.22
CA GLY A 5 20.64 5.63 -58.91
C GLY A 5 20.97 7.05 -58.39
N ASP A 6 22.25 7.43 -58.40
CA ASP A 6 22.90 8.76 -58.52
C ASP A 6 22.05 10.06 -58.34
N LEU A 7 22.34 11.00 -57.40
CA LEU A 7 23.49 11.95 -57.28
C LEU A 7 23.49 13.14 -58.28
N GLU A 8 23.35 14.39 -57.78
CA GLU A 8 24.39 15.47 -57.85
C GLU A 8 23.94 16.90 -57.40
N ASN A 9 24.85 17.60 -56.71
CA ASN A 9 25.25 19.03 -56.76
C ASN A 9 24.27 20.24 -56.73
N GLY A 10 24.49 21.12 -55.72
CA GLY A 10 25.28 22.36 -55.93
C GLY A 10 24.56 23.70 -56.21
N PRO A 11 24.85 24.80 -55.46
CA PRO A 11 24.22 26.13 -55.64
C PRO A 11 25.03 27.14 -56.49
N LYS A 12 24.39 28.23 -56.94
CA LYS A 12 25.03 29.44 -57.53
C LYS A 12 24.26 30.75 -57.26
N GLU A 13 24.98 31.87 -57.27
CA GLU A 13 24.49 33.25 -57.09
C GLU A 13 24.47 34.08 -58.39
N THR A 14 23.60 35.10 -58.44
CA THR A 14 23.72 36.42 -59.14
C THR A 14 22.67 37.36 -58.51
N GLY A 15 22.74 38.70 -58.48
CA GLY A 15 23.46 39.69 -59.29
C GLY A 15 22.54 40.32 -60.36
N VAL A 16 22.39 41.64 -60.57
CA VAL A 16 22.96 42.84 -59.89
C VAL A 16 21.80 43.74 -59.36
N ILE A 17 21.56 45.06 -59.55
CA ILE A 17 22.13 46.24 -60.27
C ILE A 17 21.82 47.50 -59.40
N ALA A 18 22.64 48.57 -59.44
CA ALA A 18 22.33 49.88 -58.81
C ALA A 18 22.95 51.10 -59.54
N PRO A 19 22.30 52.28 -59.51
CA PRO A 19 22.98 53.59 -59.49
C PRO A 19 22.23 54.67 -58.65
N ALA A 20 22.72 55.90 -58.37
CA ALA A 20 24.08 56.45 -58.14
C ALA A 20 23.97 57.94 -57.68
N GLY A 21 24.93 58.46 -56.89
CA GLY A 21 25.08 59.90 -56.53
C GLY A 21 25.21 60.16 -55.01
N THR A 22 26.37 60.50 -54.42
CA THR A 22 27.11 61.80 -54.40
C THR A 22 26.37 62.94 -53.66
N THR A 23 26.91 63.64 -52.64
CA THR A 23 28.27 63.63 -52.03
C THR A 23 28.32 64.33 -50.65
N SER A 24 29.26 63.92 -49.78
CA SER A 24 29.98 64.68 -48.73
C SER A 24 29.24 65.61 -47.73
N THR A 25 29.33 65.32 -46.42
CA THR A 25 30.24 66.01 -45.45
C THR A 25 30.03 65.49 -44.01
N ASP A 26 31.06 65.55 -43.17
CA ASP A 26 31.05 65.03 -41.80
C ASP A 26 30.40 65.97 -40.77
N SER A 27 29.59 65.41 -39.88
CA SER A 27 29.34 65.94 -38.53
C SER A 27 28.75 64.83 -37.63
N GLU A 28 29.08 64.86 -36.34
CA GLU A 28 28.81 63.75 -35.41
C GLU A 28 27.32 63.63 -35.04
N LEU A 29 26.79 62.40 -35.02
CA LEU A 29 25.44 62.10 -34.54
C LEU A 29 25.49 61.30 -33.23
N PRO A 30 24.69 61.66 -32.21
CA PRO A 30 24.69 60.97 -30.91
C PRO A 30 23.98 59.61 -30.96
N LEU A 31 24.34 58.74 -30.01
CA LEU A 31 23.76 57.40 -29.85
C LEU A 31 22.24 57.44 -29.59
N PRO A 32 21.48 56.44 -30.07
CA PRO A 32 20.03 56.40 -29.90
C PRO A 32 19.60 56.24 -28.43
N VAL A 33 18.58 56.99 -28.05
CA VAL A 33 18.05 57.08 -26.68
C VAL A 33 17.33 55.78 -26.29
N ALA A 34 17.62 55.27 -25.09
CA ALA A 34 16.94 54.10 -24.53
C ALA A 34 15.47 54.41 -24.18
N PRO A 35 14.52 53.47 -24.37
CA PRO A 35 13.11 53.70 -24.09
C PRO A 35 12.86 53.95 -22.59
N HIS A 36 11.92 54.85 -22.29
CA HIS A 36 11.56 55.18 -20.92
C HIS A 36 11.02 53.95 -20.15
N PRO A 37 11.40 53.74 -18.89
CA PRO A 37 10.82 52.69 -18.07
C PRO A 37 9.36 53.04 -17.73
N HIS A 38 8.43 52.19 -18.15
CA HIS A 38 7.05 52.28 -17.69
C HIS A 38 6.98 51.97 -16.19
N HIS A 39 6.36 52.86 -15.41
CA HIS A 39 6.04 52.60 -14.01
C HIS A 39 4.95 51.52 -13.90
N HIS A 40 5.36 50.25 -13.90
CA HIS A 40 4.55 49.18 -13.34
C HIS A 40 4.59 49.29 -11.82
N ASP A 41 3.48 49.74 -11.22
CA ASP A 41 3.29 49.77 -9.78
C ASP A 41 3.05 48.33 -9.27
N PRO A 42 4.00 47.72 -8.52
CA PRO A 42 3.91 46.30 -8.16
C PRO A 42 2.90 46.12 -7.02
N GLY A 43 1.77 45.48 -7.34
CA GLY A 43 0.61 45.35 -6.44
C GLY A 43 0.97 44.90 -5.02
N VAL A 44 0.92 45.85 -4.07
CA VAL A 44 1.33 45.63 -2.69
C VAL A 44 0.46 44.57 -2.01
N TRP A 45 1.04 43.40 -1.75
CA TRP A 45 0.41 42.31 -0.98
C TRP A 45 0.18 42.72 0.48
N ARG A 46 -1.01 43.29 0.77
CA ARG A 46 -1.38 43.78 2.10
C ARG A 46 -1.77 42.63 3.03
N ASN A 47 -0.79 42.03 3.68
CA ASN A 47 -0.98 41.01 4.71
C ASN A 47 -1.76 41.60 5.93
N PRO A 48 -2.94 41.07 6.31
CA PRO A 48 -3.82 41.70 7.30
C PRO A 48 -3.25 41.86 8.72
N LEU A 49 -2.21 41.11 9.08
CA LEU A 49 -1.68 41.05 10.44
C LEU A 49 -0.85 42.28 10.88
N PHE A 50 -0.44 43.15 9.95
CA PHE A 50 0.47 44.27 10.25
C PHE A 50 -0.19 45.64 10.03
N ARG A 51 -0.99 46.07 11.02
CA ARG A 51 -1.62 47.41 11.04
C ARG A 51 -1.19 48.25 12.26
N ARG A 52 0.02 48.81 12.21
CA ARG A 52 0.41 49.97 13.05
C ARG A 52 0.98 51.11 12.18
N ARG A 53 0.97 52.32 12.75
CA ARG A 53 1.28 53.58 12.05
C ARG A 53 2.74 53.66 11.60
N GLY A 54 2.96 54.45 10.56
CA GLY A 54 4.23 54.57 9.85
C GLY A 54 5.43 54.94 10.72
N GLN A 55 6.44 54.08 10.65
CA GLN A 55 7.85 54.37 10.83
C GLN A 55 8.63 53.37 9.97
N HIS A 56 9.68 53.82 9.28
CA HIS A 56 10.55 52.94 8.47
C HIS A 56 11.54 52.20 9.39
N GLU A 57 11.03 51.28 10.21
CA GLU A 57 11.88 50.43 11.05
C GLU A 57 12.13 49.07 10.38
N THR A 58 13.35 48.88 9.90
CA THR A 58 13.86 47.63 9.34
C THR A 58 13.99 46.57 10.44
N PHE A 59 13.01 45.67 10.53
CA PHE A 59 13.02 44.63 11.57
C PHE A 59 14.25 43.70 11.39
N ALA A 60 15.23 43.85 12.30
CA ALA A 60 16.55 43.23 12.23
C ALA A 60 17.45 43.68 11.05
N GLY A 61 17.30 44.91 10.56
CA GLY A 61 18.33 45.61 9.76
C GLY A 61 18.63 45.04 8.37
N LEU A 62 17.71 44.28 7.78
CA LEU A 62 17.83 43.71 6.44
C LEU A 62 16.95 44.48 5.45
N THR A 63 17.41 44.63 4.21
CA THR A 63 16.57 45.08 3.09
C THR A 63 15.48 44.04 2.77
N PRO A 64 14.40 44.43 2.06
CA PRO A 64 13.36 43.46 1.65
C PRO A 64 13.92 42.31 0.80
N GLU A 65 14.87 42.59 -0.08
CA GLU A 65 15.53 41.60 -0.94
C GLU A 65 16.42 40.66 -0.13
N GLU A 66 17.25 41.16 0.79
CA GLU A 66 18.02 40.30 1.71
C GLU A 66 17.11 39.49 2.65
N ALA A 67 15.98 40.04 3.08
CA ALA A 67 15.00 39.32 3.88
C ALA A 67 14.36 38.18 3.09
N GLN A 68 14.05 38.41 1.81
CA GLN A 68 13.54 37.41 0.87
C GLN A 68 14.61 36.36 0.54
N GLU A 69 15.85 36.75 0.24
CA GLU A 69 16.95 35.83 -0.05
C GLU A 69 17.35 35.01 1.19
N LYS A 70 17.28 35.60 2.39
CA LYS A 70 17.49 34.91 3.68
C LYS A 70 16.30 34.01 4.06
N HIS A 71 15.10 34.32 3.57
CA HIS A 71 13.96 33.42 3.61
C HIS A 71 14.20 32.23 2.65
N GLU A 72 14.53 32.46 1.38
CA GLU A 72 14.87 31.43 0.40
C GLU A 72 16.07 30.56 0.83
N ARG A 73 17.12 31.13 1.42
CA ARG A 73 18.24 30.36 2.01
C ARG A 73 17.80 29.50 3.20
N ARG A 74 16.69 29.81 3.87
CA ARG A 74 16.02 28.93 4.84
C ARG A 74 15.12 27.89 4.13
N LEU A 75 14.42 28.24 3.05
CA LEU A 75 13.64 27.29 2.23
C LEU A 75 14.52 26.19 1.61
N ARG A 76 15.64 26.59 1.01
CA ARG A 76 16.63 25.67 0.39
C ARG A 76 17.30 24.77 1.42
N LYS A 77 17.47 25.22 2.67
CA LYS A 77 18.03 24.40 3.77
C LYS A 77 16.99 23.51 4.47
N GLY A 78 15.70 23.83 4.34
CA GLY A 78 14.62 23.21 5.11
C GLY A 78 14.68 23.55 6.60
N ALA A 79 13.69 23.09 7.36
CA ALA A 79 13.67 23.20 8.82
C ALA A 79 14.61 22.15 9.47
N GLN A 80 15.92 22.26 9.24
CA GLN A 80 16.91 21.27 9.69
C GLN A 80 16.76 20.95 11.18
N PRO A 81 16.66 19.66 11.56
CA PRO A 81 16.50 19.27 12.96
C PRO A 81 17.76 19.66 13.75
N LYS A 82 17.58 20.49 14.79
CA LYS A 82 18.68 20.83 15.69
C LYS A 82 19.23 19.54 16.32
N PRO A 83 20.54 19.26 16.22
CA PRO A 83 21.08 17.97 16.64
C PRO A 83 21.00 17.76 18.16
N ALA A 84 20.96 16.48 18.55
CA ALA A 84 21.28 15.96 19.88
C ALA A 84 20.45 16.46 21.10
N ARG A 85 19.17 16.86 20.93
CA ARG A 85 18.23 16.97 22.05
C ARG A 85 16.85 16.39 21.72
N PHE A 86 16.60 15.17 22.20
CA PHE A 86 15.26 14.58 22.28
C PHE A 86 14.36 15.48 23.15
N ASN A 87 13.18 15.84 22.65
CA ASN A 87 12.21 16.62 23.40
C ASN A 87 10.81 16.00 23.19
N PRO A 88 10.27 15.26 24.17
CA PRO A 88 9.02 14.52 23.98
C PRO A 88 7.84 15.48 23.74
N VAL A 89 7.79 16.63 24.42
CA VAL A 89 6.72 17.64 24.23
C VAL A 89 6.75 18.23 22.81
N LYS A 90 7.93 18.41 22.22
CA LYS A 90 8.08 18.78 20.80
C LYS A 90 7.59 17.65 19.89
N ALA A 91 8.01 16.41 20.16
CA ALA A 91 7.68 15.23 19.35
C ALA A 91 6.15 15.01 19.32
N THR A 92 5.50 14.87 20.47
CA THR A 92 4.04 14.71 20.59
C THR A 92 3.28 15.87 19.92
N LYS A 93 3.76 17.11 20.02
CA LYS A 93 3.13 18.28 19.37
C LYS A 93 3.33 18.32 17.84
N ILE A 94 4.30 17.58 17.30
CA ILE A 94 4.47 17.35 15.86
C ILE A 94 3.51 16.23 15.44
N THR A 95 3.52 15.08 16.13
CA THR A 95 2.60 13.95 15.92
C THR A 95 1.13 14.37 15.87
N ILE A 96 0.66 15.19 16.82
CA ILE A 96 -0.75 15.63 16.89
C ILE A 96 -1.18 16.50 15.69
N ARG A 97 -0.24 17.03 14.89
CA ARG A 97 -0.56 17.71 13.62
C ARG A 97 -0.49 16.78 12.41
N SER A 98 0.20 15.64 12.56
CA SER A 98 0.46 14.61 11.55
C SER A 98 1.16 15.07 10.27
N THR A 99 1.31 14.14 9.31
CA THR A 99 1.78 14.40 7.94
C THR A 99 0.71 15.14 7.16
N SER A 100 -0.48 14.54 7.04
CA SER A 100 -1.56 15.02 6.18
C SER A 100 -2.84 15.36 6.93
N THR A 101 -3.81 15.94 6.21
CA THR A 101 -5.11 16.27 6.81
C THR A 101 -5.91 15.02 7.18
N LEU A 102 -5.99 14.03 6.28
CA LEU A 102 -6.69 12.77 6.48
C LEU A 102 -6.07 11.98 7.64
N SER A 103 -4.75 11.87 7.66
CA SER A 103 -3.98 11.28 8.76
C SER A 103 -4.24 12.00 10.10
N SER A 104 -4.37 13.33 10.10
CA SER A 104 -4.70 14.13 11.30
C SER A 104 -6.08 13.83 11.89
N TRP A 105 -7.06 13.39 11.09
CA TRP A 105 -8.40 13.04 11.59
C TRP A 105 -8.39 11.75 12.44
N SER A 106 -7.47 10.81 12.17
CA SER A 106 -7.28 9.63 13.03
C SER A 106 -6.96 10.00 14.48
N ASN A 107 -6.39 11.18 14.72
CA ASN A 107 -6.06 11.66 16.06
C ASN A 107 -7.30 11.88 16.96
N ILE A 108 -8.50 11.97 16.38
CA ILE A 108 -9.78 11.99 17.12
C ILE A 108 -10.00 10.67 17.86
N LEU A 109 -9.45 9.57 17.35
CA LEU A 109 -9.59 8.21 17.89
C LEU A 109 -8.58 7.88 18.99
N PHE A 110 -7.58 8.73 19.27
CA PHE A 110 -6.58 8.49 20.34
C PHE A 110 -7.16 8.07 21.70
N PRO A 111 -8.32 8.59 22.18
CA PRO A 111 -8.93 8.13 23.43
C PRO A 111 -9.35 6.66 23.45
N ALA A 112 -9.50 6.01 22.29
CA ALA A 112 -9.80 4.57 22.22
C ALA A 112 -8.66 3.69 22.76
N ILE A 113 -7.40 4.12 22.63
CA ILE A 113 -6.23 3.38 23.15
C ILE A 113 -6.31 3.18 24.67
N PRO A 114 -6.34 4.22 25.53
CA PRO A 114 -6.46 4.02 26.98
C PRO A 114 -7.81 3.42 27.38
N ALA A 115 -8.88 3.63 26.60
CA ALA A 115 -10.19 3.01 26.87
C ALA A 115 -10.17 1.49 26.62
N GLY A 116 -9.59 1.01 25.52
CA GLY A 116 -9.44 -0.42 25.20
C GLY A 116 -8.55 -1.14 26.22
N ILE A 117 -7.45 -0.52 26.63
CA ILE A 117 -6.57 -1.02 27.71
C ILE A 117 -7.32 -1.07 29.05
N ALA A 118 -8.05 -0.01 29.42
CA ALA A 118 -8.80 0.02 30.68
C ALA A 118 -9.95 -1.01 30.70
N MET A 119 -10.66 -1.18 29.59
CA MET A 119 -11.75 -2.16 29.46
C MET A 119 -11.22 -3.60 29.51
N TRP A 120 -10.07 -3.89 28.89
CA TRP A 120 -9.39 -5.19 29.01
C TRP A 120 -9.12 -5.57 30.48
N TYR A 121 -8.60 -4.65 31.29
CA TYR A 121 -8.26 -4.95 32.69
C TYR A 121 -9.42 -4.85 33.70
N THR A 122 -10.60 -4.35 33.30
CA THR A 122 -11.73 -4.14 34.23
C THR A 122 -13.01 -4.87 33.86
N SER A 123 -13.22 -5.13 32.56
CA SER A 123 -14.55 -5.42 32.01
C SER A 123 -14.53 -6.49 30.91
N ARG A 124 -13.43 -7.24 30.74
CA ARG A 124 -13.28 -8.29 29.72
C ARG A 124 -14.40 -9.31 29.80
N ASP A 125 -14.56 -9.95 30.95
CA ASP A 125 -15.51 -11.05 31.15
C ASP A 125 -16.99 -10.60 31.04
N THR A 126 -17.26 -9.30 31.26
CA THR A 126 -18.61 -8.73 31.19
C THR A 126 -18.96 -8.14 29.82
N HIS A 127 -17.99 -7.57 29.12
CA HIS A 127 -18.19 -6.75 27.91
C HIS A 127 -17.12 -7.04 26.82
N PRO A 128 -16.91 -8.31 26.42
CA PRO A 128 -15.86 -8.69 25.46
C PRO A 128 -16.04 -7.99 24.10
N LEU A 129 -17.28 -7.81 23.65
CA LEU A 129 -17.60 -7.01 22.44
C LEU A 129 -17.09 -5.56 22.51
N ALA A 130 -17.12 -4.93 23.69
CA ALA A 130 -16.63 -3.57 23.86
C ALA A 130 -15.09 -3.53 23.91
N VAL A 131 -14.45 -4.56 24.49
CA VAL A 131 -13.00 -4.75 24.43
C VAL A 131 -12.53 -4.90 22.99
N PHE A 132 -13.18 -5.77 22.20
CA PHE A 132 -12.91 -5.92 20.76
C PHE A 132 -13.05 -4.59 20.01
N ILE A 133 -14.22 -3.94 20.08
CA ILE A 133 -14.50 -2.71 19.33
C ILE A 133 -13.56 -1.56 19.71
N LEU A 134 -13.24 -1.38 21.00
CA LEU A 134 -12.35 -0.30 21.41
C LEU A 134 -10.91 -0.55 20.97
N ASN A 135 -10.40 -1.77 21.06
CA ASN A 135 -9.04 -2.08 20.61
C ASN A 135 -8.93 -2.11 19.07
N PHE A 136 -10.00 -2.53 18.36
CA PHE A 136 -10.13 -2.37 16.92
C PHE A 136 -10.06 -0.88 16.53
N ILE A 137 -10.84 0.01 17.16
CA ILE A 137 -10.76 1.46 16.88
C ILE A 137 -9.40 2.05 17.27
N ALA A 138 -8.78 1.57 18.36
CA ALA A 138 -7.47 2.01 18.85
C ALA A 138 -6.29 1.68 17.91
N MET A 139 -6.42 0.64 17.08
CA MET A 139 -5.42 0.30 16.07
C MET A 139 -5.25 1.39 15.00
N VAL A 140 -6.30 2.14 14.62
CA VAL A 140 -6.18 3.23 13.62
C VAL A 140 -5.17 4.33 14.04
N PRO A 141 -5.32 5.01 15.20
CA PRO A 141 -4.36 6.02 15.64
C PRO A 141 -2.99 5.42 16.01
N SER A 142 -2.94 4.15 16.46
CA SER A 142 -1.67 3.47 16.78
C SER A 142 -0.85 3.17 15.51
N GLY A 143 -1.49 2.65 14.47
CA GLY A 143 -0.90 2.46 13.15
C GLY A 143 -0.52 3.80 12.51
N ASN A 144 -1.37 4.82 12.61
CA ASN A 144 -1.07 6.14 12.06
C ASN A 144 0.13 6.81 12.74
N LEU A 145 0.29 6.65 14.06
CA LEU A 145 1.49 7.05 14.80
C LEU A 145 2.75 6.30 14.29
N LEU A 146 2.64 4.99 14.07
CA LEU A 146 3.74 4.16 13.58
C LEU A 146 4.16 4.57 12.15
N ALA A 147 3.21 4.73 11.23
CA ALA A 147 3.44 5.19 9.86
C ALA A 147 4.10 6.58 9.86
N PHE A 148 3.54 7.56 10.59
CA PHE A 148 4.12 8.90 10.72
C PHE A 148 5.57 8.88 11.23
N ALA A 149 5.85 8.07 12.26
CA ALA A 149 7.18 7.96 12.83
C ALA A 149 8.17 7.24 11.90
N SER A 150 7.69 6.26 11.14
CA SER A 150 8.49 5.52 10.15
C SER A 150 8.83 6.40 8.94
N GLY A 151 7.87 7.13 8.35
CA GLY A 151 8.15 8.08 7.26
C GLY A 151 9.17 9.14 7.66
N GLU A 152 9.06 9.68 8.88
CA GLU A 152 10.07 10.58 9.46
C GLU A 152 11.44 9.92 9.67
N LEU A 153 11.55 8.58 9.79
CA LEU A 153 12.82 7.84 9.84
C LEU A 153 13.39 7.57 8.44
N GLN A 154 12.55 7.11 7.52
CA GLN A 154 12.90 6.77 6.13
C GLN A 154 13.37 7.99 5.34
N ALA A 155 12.78 9.17 5.58
CA ALA A 155 13.21 10.46 5.03
C ALA A 155 14.63 10.90 5.48
N LYS A 156 15.37 10.02 6.18
CA LYS A 156 16.77 10.17 6.58
C LYS A 156 17.67 9.08 5.96
N LEU A 157 17.12 8.18 5.15
CA LEU A 157 17.78 7.08 4.44
C LEU A 157 17.87 7.38 2.93
N PRO A 158 18.66 6.62 2.15
CA PRO A 158 18.60 6.67 0.69
C PRO A 158 17.21 6.26 0.19
N LYS A 159 16.63 7.00 -0.76
CA LYS A 159 15.20 6.89 -1.17
C LYS A 159 14.68 5.46 -1.34
N THR A 160 15.37 4.64 -2.14
CA THR A 160 14.99 3.25 -2.43
C THR A 160 14.94 2.39 -1.16
N ILE A 161 15.86 2.61 -0.20
CA ILE A 161 15.88 1.92 1.09
C ILE A 161 14.78 2.46 2.02
N GLY A 162 14.48 3.77 1.94
CA GLY A 162 13.37 4.40 2.65
C GLY A 162 12.03 3.79 2.27
N ALA A 163 11.68 3.81 0.98
CA ALA A 163 10.42 3.25 0.48
C ALA A 163 10.27 1.75 0.77
N THR A 164 11.33 0.95 0.60
CA THR A 164 11.29 -0.48 0.99
C THR A 164 11.07 -0.66 2.50
N LEU A 165 11.61 0.23 3.34
CA LEU A 165 11.39 0.20 4.80
C LEU A 165 9.98 0.70 5.19
N GLU A 166 9.33 1.53 4.38
CA GLU A 166 7.94 1.96 4.57
C GLU A 166 6.98 0.77 4.51
N ILE A 167 6.97 0.11 3.36
CA ILE A 167 6.14 -1.08 3.09
C ILE A 167 6.48 -2.20 4.10
N LEU A 168 7.76 -2.39 4.43
CA LEU A 168 8.19 -3.35 5.46
C LEU A 168 7.68 -3.00 6.86
N THR A 169 7.48 -1.72 7.20
CA THR A 169 6.87 -1.33 8.47
C THR A 169 5.39 -1.73 8.51
N GLY A 170 4.66 -1.56 7.40
CA GLY A 170 3.29 -2.06 7.25
C GLY A 170 3.19 -3.60 7.31
N ALA A 171 4.14 -4.31 6.71
CA ALA A 171 4.24 -5.77 6.79
C ALA A 171 4.63 -6.31 8.19
N VAL A 172 5.28 -5.49 9.02
CA VAL A 172 5.57 -5.86 10.43
C VAL A 172 4.32 -5.79 11.31
N VAL A 173 3.40 -4.84 11.08
CA VAL A 173 2.10 -4.78 11.79
C VAL A 173 1.28 -6.03 11.48
N GLU A 174 1.19 -6.36 10.20
CA GLU A 174 0.53 -7.55 9.67
C GLU A 174 1.11 -8.85 10.22
N LEU A 175 2.43 -8.98 10.23
CA LEU A 175 3.10 -10.11 10.85
C LEU A 175 2.81 -10.22 12.35
N ILE A 176 2.69 -9.11 13.08
CA ILE A 176 2.32 -9.13 14.51
C ILE A 176 0.89 -9.66 14.69
N VAL A 177 -0.09 -9.17 13.93
CA VAL A 177 -1.48 -9.66 14.02
C VAL A 177 -1.57 -11.14 13.66
N CYS A 178 -0.97 -11.56 12.55
CA CYS A 178 -0.94 -12.94 12.10
C CYS A 178 -0.24 -13.88 13.10
N LEU A 179 0.85 -13.44 13.74
CA LEU A 179 1.55 -14.25 14.74
C LEU A 179 0.78 -14.39 16.06
N ILE A 180 0.00 -13.38 16.47
CA ILE A 180 -0.88 -13.50 17.65
C ILE A 180 -2.00 -14.51 17.35
N LEU A 181 -2.69 -14.34 16.21
CA LEU A 181 -3.73 -15.28 15.74
C LEU A 181 -3.21 -16.73 15.65
N LEU A 182 -1.99 -16.93 15.14
CA LEU A 182 -1.34 -18.23 15.04
C LEU A 182 -1.03 -18.84 16.42
N ILE A 183 -0.59 -18.04 17.39
CA ILE A 183 -0.34 -18.51 18.77
C ILE A 183 -1.65 -18.91 19.45
N ASP A 184 -2.72 -18.17 19.21
CA ASP A 184 -4.10 -18.47 19.66
C ASP A 184 -4.80 -19.55 18.78
N LYS A 185 -4.04 -20.22 17.89
CA LYS A 185 -4.44 -21.33 17.01
C LYS A 185 -5.61 -21.03 16.05
N GLN A 186 -5.85 -19.76 15.73
CA GLN A 186 -6.92 -19.31 14.84
C GLN A 186 -6.53 -19.48 13.35
N TYR A 187 -6.13 -20.69 12.94
CA TYR A 187 -5.51 -20.96 11.64
C TYR A 187 -6.33 -20.42 10.45
N ASP A 188 -7.64 -20.59 10.47
CA ASP A 188 -8.53 -20.15 9.38
C ASP A 188 -8.66 -18.63 9.31
N VAL A 189 -8.67 -17.95 10.46
CA VAL A 189 -8.60 -16.48 10.53
C VAL A 189 -7.22 -15.99 10.05
N VAL A 190 -6.11 -16.70 10.31
CA VAL A 190 -4.79 -16.38 9.75
C VAL A 190 -4.79 -16.54 8.22
N ARG A 191 -5.27 -17.69 7.71
CA ARG A 191 -5.39 -17.96 6.26
C ARG A 191 -6.22 -16.87 5.58
N ALA A 192 -7.37 -16.52 6.16
CA ALA A 192 -8.24 -15.47 5.65
C ALA A 192 -7.61 -14.07 5.75
N ALA A 193 -6.89 -13.74 6.83
CA ALA A 193 -6.18 -12.45 6.99
C ALA A 193 -5.10 -12.23 5.92
N LEU A 194 -4.28 -13.26 5.64
CA LEU A 194 -3.22 -13.17 4.63
C LEU A 194 -3.78 -12.90 3.22
N LEU A 195 -4.86 -13.59 2.81
CA LEU A 195 -5.52 -13.28 1.54
C LEU A 195 -6.31 -11.96 1.58
N GLY A 196 -6.86 -11.61 2.73
CA GLY A 196 -7.62 -10.39 2.95
C GLY A 196 -6.78 -9.14 2.80
N SER A 197 -5.54 -9.15 3.32
CA SER A 197 -4.56 -8.07 3.13
C SER A 197 -4.22 -7.87 1.66
N MET A 198 -4.00 -8.95 0.91
CA MET A 198 -3.81 -8.88 -0.55
C MET A 198 -5.04 -8.30 -1.25
N LEU A 199 -6.25 -8.78 -0.93
CA LEU A 199 -7.50 -8.31 -1.54
C LEU A 199 -7.85 -6.85 -1.19
N ALA A 200 -7.55 -6.42 0.05
CA ALA A 200 -7.71 -5.04 0.47
C ALA A 200 -6.79 -4.13 -0.35
N ASN A 201 -5.48 -4.40 -0.39
CA ASN A 201 -4.53 -3.60 -1.16
C ASN A 201 -4.88 -3.56 -2.67
N LEU A 202 -5.22 -4.72 -3.25
CA LEU A 202 -5.55 -4.86 -4.68
C LEU A 202 -6.87 -4.18 -5.06
N LEU A 203 -7.95 -4.36 -4.30
CA LEU A 203 -9.29 -3.87 -4.69
C LEU A 203 -9.72 -2.63 -3.90
N LEU A 204 -9.65 -2.67 -2.57
CA LEU A 204 -10.12 -1.57 -1.72
C LEU A 204 -9.22 -0.35 -1.84
N VAL A 205 -7.91 -0.49 -1.61
CA VAL A 205 -6.98 0.65 -1.54
C VAL A 205 -6.69 1.19 -2.92
N THR A 206 -6.29 0.32 -3.86
CA THR A 206 -6.07 0.72 -5.26
C THR A 206 -7.34 1.33 -5.88
N GLY A 207 -8.51 0.73 -5.64
CA GLY A 207 -9.79 1.27 -6.09
C GLY A 207 -10.14 2.62 -5.47
N ALA A 208 -9.87 2.80 -4.17
CA ALA A 208 -10.06 4.08 -3.49
C ALA A 208 -9.08 5.15 -3.99
N CYS A 209 -7.83 4.80 -4.27
CA CYS A 209 -6.84 5.69 -4.88
C CYS A 209 -7.28 6.16 -6.27
N PHE A 210 -7.72 5.25 -7.14
CA PHE A 210 -8.23 5.59 -8.48
C PHE A 210 -9.51 6.44 -8.42
N LEU A 211 -10.40 6.18 -7.45
CA LEU A 211 -11.59 6.99 -7.22
C LEU A 211 -11.23 8.42 -6.75
N VAL A 212 -10.41 8.53 -5.71
CA VAL A 212 -10.06 9.81 -5.07
C VAL A 212 -9.17 10.67 -5.97
N GLY A 213 -8.12 10.08 -6.55
CA GLY A 213 -7.30 10.73 -7.56
C GLY A 213 -8.10 11.09 -8.83
N GLY A 214 -8.97 10.20 -9.29
CA GLY A 214 -9.89 10.43 -10.41
C GLY A 214 -11.00 11.46 -10.18
N ILE A 215 -11.22 11.89 -8.93
CA ILE A 215 -12.08 13.03 -8.56
C ILE A 215 -11.28 14.33 -8.57
N ALA A 216 -10.01 14.31 -8.17
CA ALA A 216 -9.11 15.47 -8.23
C ALA A 216 -8.64 15.78 -9.67
N TYR A 217 -8.40 14.75 -10.47
CA TYR A 217 -7.85 14.82 -11.82
C TYR A 217 -8.64 13.92 -12.78
N ARG A 218 -8.82 14.37 -14.02
CA ARG A 218 -9.63 13.63 -15.02
C ARG A 218 -9.03 12.26 -15.39
N GLU A 219 -7.71 12.21 -15.52
CA GLU A 219 -6.89 11.03 -15.81
C GLU A 219 -5.55 11.24 -15.07
N GLN A 220 -4.96 10.17 -14.53
CA GLN A 220 -3.56 10.17 -14.04
C GLN A 220 -2.79 9.03 -14.72
N ASP A 221 -1.65 9.36 -15.33
CA ASP A 221 -0.74 8.41 -15.95
C ASP A 221 0.08 7.65 -14.87
N ILE A 222 0.48 6.40 -15.17
CA ILE A 222 1.35 5.54 -14.35
C ILE A 222 2.67 5.30 -15.09
N ALA A 223 3.79 5.30 -14.39
CA ALA A 223 5.09 4.91 -14.91
C ALA A 223 5.12 3.42 -15.33
N GLU A 224 5.53 3.18 -16.57
CA GLU A 224 5.73 1.85 -17.20
C GLU A 224 6.34 0.80 -16.25
N TYR A 225 7.45 1.15 -15.60
CA TYR A 225 8.16 0.28 -14.65
C TYR A 225 7.30 -0.18 -13.46
N VAL A 226 6.42 0.68 -12.93
CA VAL A 226 5.52 0.33 -11.82
C VAL A 226 4.53 -0.74 -12.29
N THR A 227 4.00 -0.60 -13.51
CA THR A 227 3.00 -1.53 -14.07
C THR A 227 3.62 -2.90 -14.41
N GLU A 228 4.81 -2.93 -15.00
CA GLU A 228 5.46 -4.17 -15.44
C GLU A 228 6.02 -4.99 -14.27
N VAL A 229 6.80 -4.36 -13.38
CA VAL A 229 7.45 -5.07 -12.27
C VAL A 229 6.43 -5.54 -11.25
N SER A 230 5.44 -4.70 -10.91
CA SER A 230 4.39 -5.07 -9.97
C SER A 230 3.48 -6.14 -10.56
N GLY A 231 3.00 -5.99 -11.80
CA GLY A 231 2.11 -6.97 -12.43
C GLY A 231 2.69 -8.38 -12.49
N ALA A 232 3.97 -8.50 -12.89
CA ALA A 232 4.67 -9.78 -12.90
C ALA A 232 4.89 -10.35 -11.49
N ALA A 233 5.33 -9.52 -10.53
CA ALA A 233 5.55 -9.95 -9.16
C ALA A 233 4.26 -10.41 -8.47
N LEU A 234 3.14 -9.71 -8.68
CA LEU A 234 1.82 -10.06 -8.14
C LEU A 234 1.29 -11.40 -8.66
N LEU A 235 1.44 -11.67 -9.96
CA LEU A 235 0.98 -12.94 -10.54
C LEU A 235 1.81 -14.13 -10.02
N VAL A 236 3.14 -13.99 -9.95
CA VAL A 236 4.02 -15.00 -9.33
C VAL A 236 3.68 -15.20 -7.85
N SER A 237 3.40 -14.11 -7.13
CA SER A 237 3.01 -14.11 -5.72
C SER A 237 1.71 -14.88 -5.48
N ALA A 238 0.64 -14.57 -6.21
CA ALA A 238 -0.65 -15.22 -6.06
C ALA A 238 -0.60 -16.70 -6.44
N VAL A 239 0.04 -17.06 -7.57
CA VAL A 239 0.22 -18.46 -7.97
C VAL A 239 1.01 -19.23 -6.92
N GLY A 240 2.12 -18.67 -6.43
CA GLY A 240 2.96 -19.29 -5.42
C GLY A 240 2.24 -19.54 -4.08
N VAL A 241 1.40 -18.61 -3.64
CA VAL A 241 0.60 -18.73 -2.40
C VAL A 241 -0.59 -19.69 -2.58
N ILE A 242 -1.26 -19.71 -3.74
CA ILE A 242 -2.46 -20.53 -3.97
C ILE A 242 -2.13 -22.00 -4.27
N LEU A 243 -0.94 -22.30 -4.79
CA LEU A 243 -0.52 -23.65 -5.22
C LEU A 243 -0.71 -24.77 -4.17
N PRO A 244 -0.38 -24.60 -2.87
CA PRO A 244 -0.59 -25.65 -1.86
C PRO A 244 -2.07 -26.03 -1.66
N SER A 245 -2.99 -25.06 -1.72
CA SER A 245 -4.44 -25.33 -1.72
C SER A 245 -4.91 -26.08 -2.99
N GLN A 246 -4.38 -25.75 -4.17
CA GLN A 246 -4.69 -26.51 -5.39
C GLN A 246 -4.13 -27.94 -5.31
N PHE A 247 -2.96 -28.12 -4.70
CA PHE A 247 -2.39 -29.43 -4.42
C PHE A 247 -3.25 -30.25 -3.45
N TYR A 248 -3.78 -29.66 -2.37
CA TYR A 248 -4.71 -30.33 -1.44
C TYR A 248 -5.89 -30.93 -2.20
N GLN A 249 -6.56 -30.12 -3.02
CA GLN A 249 -7.78 -30.53 -3.71
C GLN A 249 -7.52 -31.61 -4.78
N ALA A 250 -6.34 -31.58 -5.41
CA ALA A 250 -5.89 -32.62 -6.33
C ALA A 250 -5.49 -33.95 -5.65
N ILE A 251 -5.35 -33.99 -4.32
CA ILE A 251 -5.10 -35.22 -3.56
C ILE A 251 -6.30 -35.67 -2.70
N TYR A 252 -7.10 -34.74 -2.18
CA TYR A 252 -8.30 -35.03 -1.37
C TYR A 252 -9.40 -35.73 -2.19
N THR A 253 -9.50 -35.41 -3.49
CA THR A 253 -10.41 -36.06 -4.44
C THR A 253 -10.03 -37.51 -4.80
N ARG A 254 -8.94 -38.05 -4.23
CA ARG A 254 -8.45 -39.41 -4.53
C ARG A 254 -8.83 -40.41 -3.46
N ALA A 255 -9.50 -41.48 -3.85
CA ALA A 255 -9.90 -42.58 -2.96
C ALA A 255 -8.74 -43.41 -2.34
N ASP A 256 -7.48 -43.13 -2.67
CA ASP A 256 -6.29 -43.77 -2.09
C ASP A 256 -5.60 -42.95 -0.98
N ILE A 257 -6.15 -41.78 -0.60
CA ILE A 257 -5.58 -40.88 0.41
C ILE A 257 -6.70 -40.47 1.39
N GLY A 258 -6.51 -40.73 2.68
CA GLY A 258 -7.40 -40.22 3.72
C GLY A 258 -7.20 -38.73 3.97
N GLU A 259 -8.23 -38.03 4.43
CA GLU A 259 -8.20 -36.58 4.72
C GLU A 259 -7.03 -36.17 5.63
N HIS A 260 -6.73 -36.97 6.66
CA HIS A 260 -5.60 -36.73 7.56
C HIS A 260 -4.24 -36.79 6.83
N ASP A 261 -4.04 -37.79 5.96
CA ASP A 261 -2.83 -37.90 5.15
C ASP A 261 -2.72 -36.76 4.13
N ALA A 262 -3.87 -36.30 3.60
CA ALA A 262 -3.91 -35.15 2.70
C ALA A 262 -3.48 -33.86 3.44
N SER A 263 -4.02 -33.59 4.64
CA SER A 263 -3.66 -32.39 5.41
C SER A 263 -2.18 -32.36 5.79
N LEU A 264 -1.61 -33.48 6.27
CA LEU A 264 -0.18 -33.59 6.58
C LEU A 264 0.71 -33.29 5.36
N ARG A 265 0.38 -33.84 4.18
CA ARG A 265 1.11 -33.58 2.93
C ARG A 265 1.05 -32.11 2.51
N VAL A 266 -0.08 -31.44 2.73
CA VAL A 266 -0.26 -30.02 2.39
C VAL A 266 0.52 -29.11 3.33
N VAL A 267 0.61 -29.45 4.62
CA VAL A 267 1.48 -28.74 5.57
C VAL A 267 2.95 -28.82 5.11
N ASP A 268 3.43 -30.00 4.70
CA ASP A 268 4.81 -30.16 4.21
C ASP A 268 5.06 -29.48 2.86
N VAL A 269 4.12 -29.55 1.91
CA VAL A 269 4.18 -28.75 0.67
C VAL A 269 4.21 -27.26 0.97
N SER A 270 3.39 -26.79 1.92
CA SER A 270 3.34 -25.37 2.33
C SER A 270 4.65 -24.91 2.97
N ARG A 271 5.33 -25.76 3.76
CA ARG A 271 6.67 -25.49 4.32
C ARG A 271 7.70 -25.33 3.19
N ILE A 272 7.72 -26.23 2.21
CA ILE A 272 8.64 -26.19 1.07
C ILE A 272 8.39 -24.96 0.19
N VAL A 273 7.12 -24.70 -0.15
CA VAL A 273 6.69 -23.52 -0.92
C VAL A 273 7.08 -22.24 -0.19
N SER A 274 6.89 -22.18 1.14
CA SER A 274 7.24 -21.00 1.94
C SER A 274 8.73 -20.62 1.88
N ILE A 275 9.62 -21.62 1.86
CA ILE A 275 11.06 -21.39 1.66
C ILE A 275 11.32 -20.84 0.25
N GLY A 276 10.62 -21.35 -0.78
CA GLY A 276 10.68 -20.85 -2.15
C GLY A 276 10.19 -19.39 -2.28
N LEU A 277 9.08 -19.05 -1.61
CA LEU A 277 8.52 -17.69 -1.59
C LEU A 277 9.49 -16.68 -0.96
N LEU A 278 10.14 -17.03 0.16
CA LEU A 278 11.17 -16.18 0.76
C LEU A 278 12.41 -16.01 -0.13
N ILE A 279 12.85 -17.06 -0.83
CA ILE A 279 13.94 -16.94 -1.81
C ILE A 279 13.53 -15.99 -2.94
N ALA A 280 12.30 -16.09 -3.44
CA ALA A 280 11.75 -15.15 -4.43
C ALA A 280 11.70 -13.71 -3.88
N TYR A 281 11.33 -13.51 -2.61
CA TYR A 281 11.35 -12.19 -1.97
C TYR A 281 12.76 -11.60 -1.87
N PHE A 282 13.77 -12.39 -1.46
CA PHE A 282 15.15 -11.90 -1.42
C PHE A 282 15.71 -11.61 -2.82
N CYS A 283 15.30 -12.35 -3.85
CA CYS A 283 15.59 -12.02 -5.24
C CYS A 283 14.90 -10.70 -5.68
N PHE A 284 13.63 -10.49 -5.31
CA PHE A 284 12.90 -9.25 -5.57
C PHE A 284 13.52 -8.04 -4.86
N LEU A 285 13.90 -8.17 -3.57
CA LEU A 285 14.64 -7.14 -2.85
C LEU A 285 16.00 -6.85 -3.47
N PHE A 286 16.74 -7.87 -3.92
CA PHE A 286 18.01 -7.66 -4.62
C PHE A 286 17.82 -6.94 -5.96
N PHE A 287 16.72 -7.23 -6.67
CA PHE A 287 16.34 -6.54 -7.90
C PHE A 287 16.04 -5.05 -7.61
N GLN A 288 15.15 -4.77 -6.65
CA GLN A 288 14.72 -3.42 -6.27
C GLN A 288 15.85 -2.58 -5.65
N LEU A 289 16.56 -3.11 -4.65
CA LEU A 289 17.57 -2.39 -3.87
C LEU A 289 18.95 -2.34 -4.53
N LYS A 290 19.23 -3.22 -5.50
CA LYS A 290 20.54 -3.26 -6.17
C LYS A 290 20.44 -3.06 -7.67
N THR A 291 19.94 -4.03 -8.44
CA THR A 291 20.14 -4.04 -9.90
C THR A 291 19.32 -2.97 -10.64
N HIS A 292 18.11 -2.67 -10.17
CA HIS A 292 17.20 -1.67 -10.76
C HIS A 292 16.95 -0.47 -9.83
N SER A 293 17.80 -0.30 -8.81
CA SER A 293 17.72 0.77 -7.82
C SER A 293 17.69 2.19 -8.41
N THR A 294 18.40 2.40 -9.53
CA THR A 294 18.37 3.66 -10.31
C THR A 294 16.99 3.95 -10.90
N THR A 295 16.33 2.94 -11.49
CA THR A 295 15.00 3.09 -12.08
C THR A 295 13.96 3.36 -11.00
N PHE A 296 14.01 2.63 -9.88
CA PHE A 296 13.14 2.86 -8.73
C PHE A 296 13.35 4.28 -8.15
N HIS A 297 14.60 4.74 -8.03
CA HIS A 297 14.90 6.10 -7.59
C HIS A 297 14.32 7.16 -8.53
N HIS A 298 14.37 6.96 -9.85
CA HIS A 298 13.79 7.91 -10.81
C HIS A 298 12.27 8.01 -10.72
N VAL A 299 11.56 6.90 -10.50
CA VAL A 299 10.10 6.92 -10.26
C VAL A 299 9.77 7.71 -8.98
N LEU A 300 10.44 7.41 -7.85
CA LEU A 300 10.26 8.16 -6.60
C LEU A 300 10.58 9.66 -6.77
N GLU A 301 11.65 9.99 -7.51
CA GLU A 301 12.05 11.38 -7.77
C GLU A 301 11.13 12.10 -8.78
N GLN A 302 10.33 11.37 -9.56
CA GLN A 302 9.26 11.93 -10.39
C GLN A 302 8.00 12.17 -9.56
N ALA A 303 7.60 11.23 -8.70
CA ALA A 303 6.50 11.42 -7.75
C ALA A 303 6.72 12.63 -6.82
N GLU A 304 7.91 12.77 -6.22
CA GLU A 304 8.30 13.96 -5.41
C GLU A 304 8.26 15.30 -6.19
N LYS A 305 8.27 15.27 -7.53
CA LYS A 305 8.16 16.48 -8.38
C LYS A 305 6.76 16.72 -8.92
N ALA A 306 5.93 15.68 -8.99
CA ALA A 306 4.52 15.77 -9.35
C ALA A 306 3.63 16.24 -8.18
N ASP A 307 4.15 16.07 -6.95
CA ASP A 307 3.60 16.47 -5.65
C ASP A 307 2.90 17.84 -5.67
N ALA A 308 1.57 17.84 -5.49
CA ALA A 308 0.77 19.04 -5.37
C ALA A 308 0.86 19.72 -3.98
N ASP A 309 1.27 18.98 -2.93
CA ASP A 309 1.44 19.48 -1.57
C ASP A 309 2.83 20.06 -1.34
N GLY A 310 3.87 19.36 -1.76
CA GLY A 310 5.24 19.29 -1.20
C GLY A 310 5.97 20.60 -0.90
N HIS A 311 5.46 21.72 -1.40
CA HIS A 311 5.72 23.01 -0.77
C HIS A 311 5.42 23.00 0.74
N LYS A 312 4.26 22.50 1.20
CA LYS A 312 3.86 22.44 2.62
C LYS A 312 4.78 21.50 3.40
N GLU A 313 5.04 20.30 2.88
CA GLU A 313 5.98 19.30 3.41
C GLU A 313 7.38 19.91 3.70
N ARG A 314 7.91 20.72 2.77
CA ARG A 314 9.19 21.44 2.91
C ARG A 314 9.26 22.44 4.07
N TYR A 315 8.12 22.98 4.53
CA TYR A 315 8.03 23.84 5.71
C TYR A 315 7.82 23.05 7.02
N ARG A 316 7.54 21.74 6.96
CA ARG A 316 7.20 20.93 8.14
C ARG A 316 8.39 20.78 9.08
N ARG A 317 8.10 20.69 10.39
CA ARG A 317 9.12 20.43 11.42
C ARG A 317 9.41 18.95 11.50
N LYS A 318 10.42 18.50 10.74
CA LYS A 318 10.86 17.10 10.76
C LYS A 318 11.45 16.69 12.13
N LEU A 319 11.31 15.42 12.49
CA LEU A 319 11.87 14.83 13.70
C LEU A 319 13.40 14.66 13.57
N SER A 320 14.11 14.61 14.69
CA SER A 320 15.48 14.06 14.71
C SER A 320 15.45 12.53 14.63
N LEU A 321 16.56 11.89 14.23
CA LEU A 321 16.65 10.42 14.09
C LEU A 321 16.21 9.69 15.37
N LEU A 322 16.66 10.16 16.55
CA LEU A 322 16.32 9.55 17.84
C LEU A 322 14.84 9.76 18.22
N GLU A 323 14.24 10.91 17.87
CA GLU A 323 12.81 11.14 18.08
C GLU A 323 11.96 10.25 17.17
N ALA A 324 12.39 10.01 15.92
CA ALA A 324 11.73 9.12 14.98
C ALA A 324 11.79 7.65 15.47
N ILE A 325 13.00 7.11 15.71
CA ILE A 325 13.18 5.73 16.21
C ILE A 325 12.39 5.48 17.50
N PHE A 326 12.41 6.43 18.45
CA PHE A 326 11.63 6.32 19.67
C PHE A 326 10.12 6.24 19.41
N LEU A 327 9.57 7.11 18.53
CA LEU A 327 8.15 7.08 18.19
C LEU A 327 7.76 5.85 17.36
N THR A 328 8.64 5.32 16.50
CA THR A 328 8.43 4.05 15.80
C THR A 328 8.28 2.91 16.79
N LEU A 329 9.18 2.82 17.79
CA LEU A 329 9.10 1.79 18.84
C LEU A 329 7.84 1.95 19.72
N VAL A 330 7.43 3.17 20.05
CA VAL A 330 6.18 3.44 20.79
C VAL A 330 4.95 3.07 19.97
N GLY A 331 4.89 3.47 18.69
CA GLY A 331 3.80 3.12 17.78
C GLY A 331 3.66 1.61 17.63
N LEU A 332 4.77 0.91 17.37
CA LEU A 332 4.82 -0.55 17.30
C LEU A 332 4.34 -1.21 18.60
N THR A 333 4.77 -0.70 19.76
CA THR A 333 4.34 -1.20 21.07
C THR A 333 2.83 -1.04 21.28
N LEU A 334 2.26 0.11 20.92
CA LEU A 334 0.82 0.38 21.04
C LEU A 334 0.00 -0.49 20.08
N VAL A 335 0.47 -0.66 18.84
CA VAL A 335 -0.11 -1.59 17.86
C VAL A 335 -0.11 -3.02 18.42
N SER A 336 1.02 -3.53 18.94
CA SER A 336 1.09 -4.88 19.52
C SER A 336 0.12 -5.10 20.68
N PHE A 337 -0.05 -4.11 21.57
CA PHE A 337 -1.03 -4.21 22.66
C PHE A 337 -2.48 -4.20 22.16
N CYS A 338 -2.84 -3.26 21.27
CA CYS A 338 -4.20 -3.18 20.74
C CYS A 338 -4.54 -4.43 19.90
N ALA A 339 -3.61 -4.90 19.07
CA ALA A 339 -3.74 -6.16 18.33
C ALA A 339 -3.96 -7.36 19.25
N TYR A 340 -3.16 -7.49 20.31
CA TYR A 340 -3.30 -8.59 21.28
C TYR A 340 -4.68 -8.58 21.98
N PHE A 341 -5.10 -7.43 22.50
CA PHE A 341 -6.40 -7.29 23.16
C PHE A 341 -7.61 -7.40 22.21
N MET A 342 -7.41 -7.16 20.91
CA MET A 342 -8.43 -7.37 19.87
C MET A 342 -8.52 -8.85 19.47
N VAL A 343 -7.40 -9.50 19.16
CA VAL A 343 -7.36 -10.90 18.68
C VAL A 343 -7.88 -11.87 19.73
N GLN A 344 -7.54 -11.63 21.00
CA GLN A 344 -8.00 -12.42 22.14
C GLN A 344 -9.53 -12.46 22.33
N GLU A 345 -10.28 -11.57 21.68
CA GLU A 345 -11.75 -11.53 21.71
C GLU A 345 -12.40 -12.04 20.41
N ILE A 346 -11.61 -12.37 19.37
CA ILE A 346 -12.13 -12.88 18.09
C ILE A 346 -13.01 -14.14 18.26
N PRO A 347 -12.65 -15.15 19.08
CA PRO A 347 -13.50 -16.32 19.28
C PRO A 347 -14.90 -15.96 19.80
N TYR A 348 -15.00 -15.00 20.73
CA TYR A 348 -16.30 -14.49 21.20
C TYR A 348 -17.11 -13.84 20.07
N ILE A 349 -16.46 -13.09 19.17
CA ILE A 349 -17.12 -12.48 18.01
C ILE A 349 -17.63 -13.54 17.04
N VAL A 350 -16.84 -14.56 16.74
CA VAL A 350 -17.24 -15.65 15.82
C VAL A 350 -18.36 -16.50 16.45
N GLU A 351 -18.12 -17.07 17.63
CA GLU A 351 -19.04 -17.99 18.31
C GLU A 351 -20.35 -17.29 18.74
N THR A 352 -20.29 -16.10 19.35
CA THR A 352 -21.44 -15.45 20.01
C THR A 352 -22.09 -14.36 19.16
N ARG A 353 -21.42 -13.85 18.11
CA ARG A 353 -22.02 -12.86 17.18
C ARG A 353 -22.27 -13.43 15.78
N HIS A 354 -21.90 -14.69 15.54
CA HIS A 354 -22.09 -15.41 14.28
C HIS A 354 -21.52 -14.66 13.07
N ILE A 355 -20.34 -14.05 13.25
CA ILE A 355 -19.54 -13.46 12.17
C ILE A 355 -18.59 -14.55 11.68
N SER A 356 -18.55 -14.81 10.38
CA SER A 356 -17.76 -15.91 9.83
C SER A 356 -16.25 -15.66 9.91
N ASP A 357 -15.44 -16.74 9.98
CA ASP A 357 -13.97 -16.63 9.94
C ASP A 357 -13.48 -15.93 8.66
N PRO A 358 -14.03 -16.23 7.46
CA PRO A 358 -13.68 -15.48 6.26
C PRO A 358 -14.09 -14.03 6.33
N PHE A 359 -15.19 -13.62 6.97
CA PHE A 359 -15.48 -12.20 7.12
C PHE A 359 -14.51 -11.52 8.12
N MET A 360 -14.19 -12.20 9.22
CA MET A 360 -13.23 -11.70 10.21
C MET A 360 -11.84 -11.51 9.61
N GLY A 361 -11.30 -12.55 8.96
CA GLY A 361 -9.96 -12.52 8.36
C GLY A 361 -9.91 -11.78 7.02
N LEU A 362 -10.81 -12.07 6.06
CA LEU A 362 -10.70 -11.50 4.71
C LEU A 362 -11.03 -10.00 4.66
N ILE A 363 -11.86 -9.50 5.58
CA ILE A 363 -12.39 -8.13 5.57
C ILE A 363 -11.99 -7.34 6.83
N LEU A 364 -12.34 -7.79 8.03
CA LEU A 364 -12.21 -6.95 9.24
C LEU A 364 -10.75 -6.72 9.66
N VAL A 365 -9.93 -7.77 9.73
CA VAL A 365 -8.52 -7.67 10.16
C VAL A 365 -7.67 -6.80 9.20
N PRO A 366 -7.65 -7.01 7.88
CA PRO A 366 -6.92 -6.18 6.91
C PRO A 366 -7.31 -4.71 6.94
N LEU A 367 -8.61 -4.43 7.05
CA LEU A 367 -9.15 -3.07 7.05
C LEU A 367 -8.56 -2.22 8.18
N ILE A 368 -8.28 -2.85 9.33
CA ILE A 368 -7.74 -2.15 10.51
C ILE A 368 -6.21 -2.19 10.60
N GLU A 369 -5.61 -3.33 10.26
CA GLU A 369 -4.18 -3.57 10.31
C GLU A 369 -3.40 -2.63 9.38
N LYS A 370 -3.86 -2.50 8.13
CA LYS A 370 -3.26 -1.65 7.09
C LYS A 370 -3.84 -0.23 7.06
N ALA A 371 -4.77 0.10 7.96
CA ALA A 371 -5.54 1.35 7.91
C ALA A 371 -4.68 2.61 7.70
N ALA A 372 -3.52 2.71 8.36
CA ALA A 372 -2.62 3.86 8.22
C ALA A 372 -1.95 3.95 6.84
N GLU A 373 -1.54 2.81 6.28
CA GLU A 373 -0.95 2.70 4.94
C GLU A 373 -2.00 3.06 3.87
N HIS A 374 -3.26 2.66 4.08
CA HIS A 374 -4.39 3.07 3.24
C HIS A 374 -4.56 4.60 3.24
N LEU A 375 -4.54 5.26 4.41
CA LEU A 375 -4.70 6.72 4.51
C LEU A 375 -3.55 7.46 3.81
N THR A 376 -2.33 6.93 3.83
CA THR A 376 -1.18 7.51 3.11
C THR A 376 -1.36 7.39 1.59
N ALA A 377 -1.63 6.19 1.06
CA ALA A 377 -1.82 5.99 -0.38
C ALA A 377 -2.99 6.82 -0.96
N LEU A 378 -4.06 7.01 -0.18
CA LEU A 378 -5.18 7.88 -0.51
C LEU A 378 -4.80 9.38 -0.61
N ASP A 379 -3.89 9.83 0.24
CA ASP A 379 -3.36 11.20 0.28
C ASP A 379 -2.43 11.43 -0.93
N GLU A 380 -1.53 10.49 -1.19
CA GLU A 380 -0.61 10.47 -2.34
C GLU A 380 -1.36 10.48 -3.67
N ALA A 381 -2.41 9.66 -3.82
CA ALA A 381 -3.25 9.65 -5.02
C ALA A 381 -3.95 11.01 -5.27
N TRP A 382 -4.38 11.69 -4.20
CA TRP A 382 -5.01 13.01 -4.24
C TRP A 382 -4.01 14.13 -4.56
N ASP A 383 -2.79 14.09 -4.03
CA ASP A 383 -1.72 15.06 -4.34
C ASP A 383 -0.89 14.67 -5.60
N ARG A 384 -1.52 13.89 -6.48
CA ARG A 384 -1.10 13.50 -7.85
C ARG A 384 0.01 12.45 -7.96
N GLN A 385 0.41 11.82 -6.87
CA GLN A 385 1.48 10.81 -6.80
C GLN A 385 0.97 9.37 -7.00
N MET A 386 0.21 9.12 -8.06
CA MET A 386 -0.40 7.79 -8.32
C MET A 386 0.64 6.65 -8.37
N ASP A 387 1.84 6.91 -8.91
CA ASP A 387 2.97 5.96 -8.89
C ASP A 387 3.39 5.55 -7.47
N LEU A 388 3.37 6.48 -6.52
CA LEU A 388 3.78 6.24 -5.13
C LEU A 388 2.70 5.43 -4.40
N ALA A 389 1.44 5.87 -4.50
CA ALA A 389 0.28 5.18 -3.96
C ALA A 389 0.17 3.72 -4.46
N LEU A 390 0.39 3.49 -5.76
CA LEU A 390 0.46 2.15 -6.34
C LEU A 390 1.69 1.37 -5.86
N SER A 391 2.86 2.00 -5.74
CA SER A 391 4.06 1.32 -5.22
C SER A 391 3.87 0.82 -3.78
N HIS A 392 3.09 1.55 -2.97
CA HIS A 392 2.68 1.12 -1.64
C HIS A 392 1.67 -0.05 -1.71
N CYS A 393 0.52 0.12 -2.37
CA CYS A 393 -0.52 -0.94 -2.44
C CYS A 393 0.01 -2.26 -3.05
N LEU A 394 0.66 -2.18 -4.21
CA LEU A 394 1.14 -3.36 -4.94
C LEU A 394 2.38 -3.95 -4.27
N GLY A 395 3.26 -3.11 -3.72
CA GLY A 395 4.42 -3.55 -2.93
C GLY A 395 4.03 -4.26 -1.64
N ALA A 396 3.04 -3.75 -0.90
CA ALA A 396 2.50 -4.39 0.30
C ALA A 396 1.89 -5.76 -0.01
N THR A 397 1.17 -5.88 -1.14
CA THR A 397 0.63 -7.15 -1.62
C THR A 397 1.74 -8.18 -1.90
N VAL A 398 2.81 -7.77 -2.58
CA VAL A 398 3.99 -8.64 -2.85
C VAL A 398 4.70 -9.03 -1.54
N GLN A 399 4.78 -8.14 -0.54
CA GLN A 399 5.31 -8.48 0.78
C GLN A 399 4.40 -9.44 1.55
N THR A 400 3.08 -9.26 1.51
CA THR A 400 2.10 -10.16 2.15
C THR A 400 2.30 -11.60 1.66
N ALA A 401 2.48 -11.77 0.36
CA ALA A 401 2.62 -13.06 -0.29
C ALA A 401 4.03 -13.68 -0.16
N LEU A 402 5.09 -12.91 -0.43
CA LEU A 402 6.45 -13.45 -0.51
C LEU A 402 7.26 -13.34 0.80
N LEU A 403 6.81 -12.51 1.76
CA LEU A 403 7.48 -12.31 3.05
C LEU A 403 6.59 -12.75 4.24
N VAL A 404 5.38 -12.22 4.38
CA VAL A 404 4.57 -12.45 5.59
C VAL A 404 4.01 -13.87 5.63
N SER A 405 3.24 -14.28 4.62
CA SER A 405 2.69 -15.64 4.49
C SER A 405 3.72 -16.74 4.79
N PRO A 406 4.92 -16.75 4.17
CA PRO A 406 5.90 -17.79 4.45
C PRO A 406 6.59 -17.67 5.82
N ILE A 407 6.77 -16.47 6.38
CA ILE A 407 7.26 -16.34 7.77
C ILE A 407 6.24 -16.92 8.74
N VAL A 408 4.94 -16.68 8.55
CA VAL A 408 3.88 -17.21 9.41
C VAL A 408 3.87 -18.75 9.41
N VAL A 409 4.02 -19.39 8.24
CA VAL A 409 4.18 -20.85 8.12
C VAL A 409 5.45 -21.34 8.81
N ILE A 410 6.60 -20.67 8.60
CA ILE A 410 7.89 -21.09 9.17
C ILE A 410 7.94 -20.90 10.70
N VAL A 411 7.33 -19.84 11.24
CA VAL A 411 7.18 -19.64 12.69
C VAL A 411 6.20 -20.67 13.28
N GLY A 412 5.14 -21.01 12.55
CA GLY A 412 4.26 -22.13 12.90
C GLY A 412 5.03 -23.45 13.03
N TRP A 413 5.80 -23.81 12.00
CA TRP A 413 6.65 -24.99 12.00
C TRP A 413 7.67 -24.99 13.14
N ALA A 414 8.36 -23.87 13.38
CA ALA A 414 9.30 -23.70 14.50
C ALA A 414 8.64 -23.76 15.90
N LYS A 415 7.31 -23.57 15.98
CA LYS A 415 6.50 -23.70 17.19
C LYS A 415 5.83 -25.08 17.33
N GLY A 416 5.95 -25.97 16.35
CA GLY A 416 5.20 -27.24 16.32
C GLY A 416 3.72 -27.08 15.99
N LEU A 417 3.35 -25.96 15.35
CA LEU A 417 1.99 -25.67 14.88
C LEU A 417 1.87 -26.05 13.40
N ASN A 418 0.77 -26.69 13.02
CA ASN A 418 0.50 -27.12 11.65
C ASN A 418 -0.15 -25.99 10.82
N MET A 419 0.55 -24.85 10.74
CA MET A 419 0.19 -23.78 9.81
C MET A 419 0.58 -24.17 8.38
N ASP A 420 -0.29 -23.88 7.42
CA ASP A 420 -0.12 -24.18 6.00
C ASP A 420 -0.64 -23.02 5.12
N LEU A 421 -0.63 -23.23 3.81
CA LEU A 421 -1.19 -22.34 2.80
C LEU A 421 -2.40 -23.00 2.10
N ASN A 422 -3.21 -23.73 2.86
CA ASN A 422 -4.44 -24.35 2.37
C ASN A 422 -5.61 -23.37 2.51
N PHE A 423 -5.80 -22.52 1.51
CA PHE A 423 -6.88 -21.53 1.52
C PHE A 423 -8.18 -22.09 0.91
N GLU A 424 -9.30 -21.66 1.47
CA GLU A 424 -10.63 -21.94 0.91
C GLU A 424 -10.75 -21.53 -0.56
N TYR A 425 -11.47 -22.35 -1.34
CA TYR A 425 -11.69 -22.14 -2.77
C TYR A 425 -12.17 -20.72 -3.10
N PHE A 426 -13.15 -20.23 -2.33
CA PHE A 426 -13.71 -18.89 -2.51
C PHE A 426 -12.64 -17.79 -2.33
N MET A 427 -11.81 -17.90 -1.29
CA MET A 427 -10.78 -16.90 -0.99
C MET A 427 -9.65 -16.94 -2.03
N ALA A 428 -9.17 -18.14 -2.36
CA ALA A 428 -8.09 -18.35 -3.34
C ALA A 428 -8.50 -17.89 -4.75
N PHE A 429 -9.70 -18.26 -5.21
CA PHE A 429 -10.22 -17.86 -6.52
C PHE A 429 -10.49 -16.35 -6.59
N SER A 430 -11.02 -15.76 -5.51
CA SER A 430 -11.23 -14.31 -5.42
C SER A 430 -9.90 -13.54 -5.53
N LEU A 431 -8.83 -13.99 -4.88
CA LEU A 431 -7.51 -13.38 -5.04
C LEU A 431 -7.00 -13.48 -6.49
N LEU A 432 -7.05 -14.67 -7.09
CA LEU A 432 -6.56 -14.88 -8.46
C LEU A 432 -7.30 -13.98 -9.47
N LEU A 433 -8.63 -13.90 -9.37
CA LEU A 433 -9.43 -13.03 -10.21
C LEU A 433 -9.10 -11.55 -9.96
N SER A 434 -8.89 -11.16 -8.70
CA SER A 434 -8.53 -9.77 -8.34
C SER A 434 -7.18 -9.35 -8.90
N VAL A 435 -6.17 -10.21 -8.86
CA VAL A 435 -4.85 -9.96 -9.46
C VAL A 435 -4.97 -9.80 -10.98
N LEU A 436 -5.80 -10.59 -11.66
CA LEU A 436 -6.05 -10.45 -13.09
C LEU A 436 -6.83 -9.16 -13.43
N VAL A 437 -7.81 -8.76 -12.62
CA VAL A 437 -8.59 -7.53 -12.81
C VAL A 437 -7.71 -6.29 -12.61
N VAL A 438 -6.97 -6.20 -11.50
CA VAL A 438 -6.06 -5.09 -11.21
C VAL A 438 -4.90 -5.06 -12.20
N GLY A 439 -4.33 -6.22 -12.53
CA GLY A 439 -3.26 -6.35 -13.53
C GLY A 439 -3.66 -5.87 -14.92
N ASN A 440 -4.94 -5.97 -15.30
CA ASN A 440 -5.47 -5.38 -16.52
C ASN A 440 -5.70 -3.88 -16.39
N PHE A 441 -6.25 -3.37 -15.28
CA PHE A 441 -6.45 -1.92 -15.12
C PHE A 441 -5.14 -1.13 -15.10
N ILE A 442 -4.09 -1.62 -14.43
CA ILE A 442 -2.78 -0.93 -14.43
C ILE A 442 -2.06 -1.01 -15.79
N ARG A 443 -2.43 -1.98 -16.66
CA ARG A 443 -1.74 -2.25 -17.93
C ARG A 443 -1.78 -1.08 -18.90
N ASP A 444 -2.90 -0.36 -18.93
CA ASP A 444 -3.11 0.76 -19.86
C ASP A 444 -2.43 2.06 -19.39
N ARG A 445 -1.69 1.99 -18.27
CA ARG A 445 -0.85 3.06 -17.69
C ARG A 445 -1.60 4.36 -17.42
N LYS A 446 -2.92 4.27 -17.24
CA LYS A 446 -3.82 5.37 -16.93
C LYS A 446 -4.83 4.92 -15.89
N THR A 447 -5.31 5.89 -15.11
CA THR A 447 -6.28 5.67 -14.04
C THR A 447 -7.37 6.73 -14.09
N ASN A 448 -8.60 6.33 -13.78
CA ASN A 448 -9.74 7.24 -13.60
C ASN A 448 -10.73 6.73 -12.55
N TRP A 449 -11.67 7.61 -12.16
CA TRP A 449 -12.62 7.35 -11.08
C TRP A 449 -13.59 6.18 -11.36
N LEU A 450 -13.84 5.83 -12.62
CA LEU A 450 -14.76 4.75 -12.99
C LEU A 450 -14.12 3.38 -12.74
N GLU A 451 -12.84 3.22 -13.08
CA GLU A 451 -12.05 2.02 -12.76
C GLU A 451 -11.94 1.83 -11.25
N GLY A 452 -11.68 2.91 -10.51
CA GLY A 452 -11.72 2.91 -9.05
C GLY A 452 -13.07 2.48 -8.48
N SER A 453 -14.16 3.00 -9.07
CA SER A 453 -15.53 2.61 -8.71
C SER A 453 -15.82 1.13 -8.98
N PHE A 454 -15.29 0.56 -10.06
CA PHE A 454 -15.42 -0.87 -10.34
C PHE A 454 -14.60 -1.74 -9.37
N LEU A 455 -13.35 -1.37 -9.07
CA LEU A 455 -12.52 -2.10 -8.09
C LEU A 455 -13.18 -2.11 -6.68
N LEU A 456 -13.71 -0.97 -6.24
CA LEU A 456 -14.47 -0.86 -4.99
C LEU A 456 -15.76 -1.70 -4.99
N MET A 457 -16.46 -1.77 -6.13
CA MET A 457 -17.64 -2.62 -6.27
C MET A 457 -17.28 -4.11 -6.20
N VAL A 458 -16.17 -4.54 -6.81
CA VAL A 458 -15.67 -5.92 -6.69
C VAL A 458 -15.30 -6.24 -5.25
N TYR A 459 -14.61 -5.33 -4.53
CA TYR A 459 -14.32 -5.52 -3.10
C TYR A 459 -15.60 -5.66 -2.26
N PHE A 460 -16.61 -4.82 -2.53
CA PHE A 460 -17.91 -4.90 -1.84
C PHE A 460 -18.62 -6.24 -2.10
N VAL A 461 -18.61 -6.75 -3.33
CA VAL A 461 -19.18 -8.06 -3.66
C VAL A 461 -18.42 -9.19 -2.93
N VAL A 462 -17.09 -9.14 -2.88
CA VAL A 462 -16.28 -10.10 -2.11
C VAL A 462 -16.58 -10.02 -0.61
N ALA A 463 -16.76 -8.82 -0.05
CA ALA A 463 -17.09 -8.62 1.36
C ALA A 463 -18.48 -9.17 1.72
N VAL A 464 -19.48 -8.97 0.85
CA VAL A 464 -20.82 -9.56 1.02
C VAL A 464 -20.78 -11.08 0.89
N ALA A 465 -20.03 -11.62 -0.08
CA ALA A 465 -19.86 -13.06 -0.23
C ALA A 465 -19.17 -13.70 1.00
N ALA A 466 -18.12 -13.07 1.54
CA ALA A 466 -17.43 -13.51 2.75
C ALA A 466 -18.36 -13.51 3.99
N TYR A 467 -19.23 -12.51 4.11
CA TYR A 467 -20.20 -12.41 5.22
C TYR A 467 -21.20 -13.58 5.25
N TYR A 468 -21.61 -14.08 4.08
CA TYR A 468 -22.51 -15.23 3.95
C TYR A 468 -21.79 -16.57 3.76
N TYR A 469 -20.46 -16.61 3.75
CA TYR A 469 -19.69 -17.86 3.65
C TYR A 469 -19.69 -18.59 5.00
N PRO A 470 -19.97 -19.91 5.04
CA PRO A 470 -19.98 -20.68 6.28
C PRO A 470 -18.58 -20.83 6.88
N ASN A 471 -18.48 -21.08 8.18
CA ASN A 471 -17.21 -21.47 8.80
C ASN A 471 -16.84 -22.91 8.40
N PRO A 472 -15.53 -23.23 8.34
CA PRO A 472 -15.07 -24.61 8.16
C PRO A 472 -15.59 -25.56 9.25
N GLU A 473 -15.78 -26.83 8.90
CA GLU A 473 -16.18 -27.86 9.85
C GLU A 473 -15.10 -28.06 10.92
N GLY A 474 -15.52 -28.19 12.19
CA GLY A 474 -14.62 -28.29 13.34
C GLY A 474 -14.24 -26.98 14.02
N HIS A 475 -14.67 -25.81 13.52
CA HIS A 475 -14.49 -24.53 14.23
C HIS A 475 -15.04 -24.61 15.68
N GLY A 476 -14.32 -24.03 16.64
CA GLY A 476 -14.71 -23.99 18.06
C GLY A 476 -14.50 -25.32 18.82
N ALA A 477 -14.13 -26.41 18.13
CA ALA A 477 -13.76 -27.65 18.79
C ALA A 477 -12.44 -27.47 19.55
N LYS A 478 -12.53 -27.30 20.88
CA LYS A 478 -11.37 -27.40 21.76
C LYS A 478 -10.72 -28.77 21.55
N VAL A 479 -9.48 -28.78 21.07
CA VAL A 479 -8.65 -29.99 21.00
C VAL A 479 -8.21 -30.36 22.41
N ASP A 480 -9.14 -30.91 23.19
CA ASP A 480 -8.83 -31.65 24.42
C ASP A 480 -8.04 -32.89 24.02
N SER A 481 -6.83 -33.03 24.55
CA SER A 481 -5.96 -34.17 24.32
C SER A 481 -6.45 -35.38 25.13
N GLY A 482 -7.51 -36.03 24.66
CA GLY A 482 -8.10 -37.24 25.23
C GLY A 482 -8.22 -38.35 24.20
N GLU A 483 -7.53 -39.46 24.43
CA GLU A 483 -7.73 -40.70 23.67
C GLU A 483 -9.11 -41.28 24.01
N GLY A 484 -9.98 -41.44 23.01
CA GLY A 484 -11.35 -41.90 23.19
C GLY A 484 -11.95 -42.44 21.90
N GLU A 485 -12.66 -43.57 21.99
CA GLU A 485 -13.10 -44.33 20.82
C GLU A 485 -14.43 -43.83 20.23
N SER A 486 -14.52 -43.89 18.89
CA SER A 486 -15.69 -44.29 18.09
C SER A 486 -17.10 -43.96 18.59
N HIS A 487 -17.88 -43.25 17.76
CA HIS A 487 -19.15 -43.80 17.26
C HIS A 487 -19.50 -43.16 15.90
N GLY A 488 -19.79 -43.99 14.89
CA GLY A 488 -20.23 -43.54 13.57
C GLY A 488 -21.75 -43.57 13.43
N ALA A 489 -22.32 -42.57 12.77
CA ALA A 489 -23.72 -42.54 12.34
C ALA A 489 -23.78 -42.12 10.87
N ALA A 490 -24.27 -43.00 9.99
CA ALA A 490 -24.40 -42.72 8.58
C ALA A 490 -25.69 -41.92 8.28
N VAL A 491 -25.58 -40.95 7.37
CA VAL A 491 -26.72 -40.26 6.74
C VAL A 491 -26.55 -40.42 5.22
N SER A 492 -27.66 -40.64 4.52
CA SER A 492 -27.67 -41.12 3.12
C SER A 492 -27.63 -39.99 2.07
N GLU A 493 -27.35 -40.37 0.82
CA GLU A 493 -27.01 -39.50 -0.30
C GLU A 493 -28.20 -38.69 -0.87
N GLU A 494 -27.93 -37.46 -1.31
CA GLU A 494 -28.70 -36.76 -2.37
C GLU A 494 -27.78 -36.48 -3.57
N SER A 495 -27.51 -37.50 -4.39
CA SER A 495 -26.47 -37.44 -5.44
C SER A 495 -26.83 -36.64 -6.71
N HIS A 496 -28.10 -36.21 -6.88
CA HIS A 496 -28.56 -35.60 -8.13
C HIS A 496 -28.23 -34.11 -8.34
N GLY A 497 -27.77 -33.38 -7.32
CA GLY A 497 -27.30 -32.01 -7.51
C GLY A 497 -25.92 -31.93 -8.17
N SER A 498 -24.99 -32.75 -7.70
CA SER A 498 -23.54 -32.60 -7.95
C SER A 498 -23.16 -32.71 -9.43
N GLU A 499 -23.70 -33.71 -10.15
CA GLU A 499 -23.34 -33.96 -11.56
C GLU A 499 -23.68 -32.80 -12.49
N THR A 500 -24.77 -32.08 -12.23
CA THR A 500 -25.13 -30.90 -13.05
C THR A 500 -24.22 -29.70 -12.75
N THR A 501 -23.78 -29.53 -11.51
CA THR A 501 -22.82 -28.49 -11.15
C THR A 501 -21.40 -28.77 -11.66
N THR A 502 -20.92 -30.02 -11.62
CA THR A 502 -19.61 -30.38 -12.16
C THR A 502 -19.58 -30.27 -13.68
N ALA A 503 -20.61 -30.75 -14.39
CA ALA A 503 -20.70 -30.61 -15.84
C ALA A 503 -20.71 -29.13 -16.30
N LEU A 504 -21.37 -28.23 -15.56
CA LEU A 504 -21.32 -26.78 -15.81
C LEU A 504 -19.94 -26.19 -15.51
N LEU A 505 -19.23 -26.68 -14.50
CA LEU A 505 -17.88 -26.24 -14.15
C LEU A 505 -16.83 -26.71 -15.19
N GLU A 506 -16.95 -27.94 -15.69
CA GLU A 506 -16.12 -28.48 -16.79
C GLU A 506 -16.38 -27.73 -18.11
N ALA A 507 -17.64 -27.40 -18.41
CA ALA A 507 -17.97 -26.57 -19.56
C ALA A 507 -17.37 -25.16 -19.45
N ALA A 508 -17.50 -24.51 -18.28
CA ALA A 508 -16.95 -23.17 -18.04
C ALA A 508 -15.42 -23.14 -18.10
N THR A 509 -14.75 -24.11 -17.49
CA THR A 509 -13.28 -24.23 -17.52
C THR A 509 -12.77 -24.59 -18.92
N THR A 510 -13.47 -25.45 -19.67
CA THR A 510 -13.12 -25.74 -21.07
C THR A 510 -13.23 -24.48 -21.94
N VAL A 511 -14.31 -23.70 -21.81
CA VAL A 511 -14.48 -22.42 -22.52
C VAL A 511 -13.39 -21.41 -22.13
N ALA A 512 -13.05 -21.30 -20.84
CA ALA A 512 -11.97 -20.42 -20.37
C ALA A 512 -10.59 -20.84 -20.94
N VAL A 513 -10.27 -22.14 -20.90
CA VAL A 513 -9.04 -22.70 -21.48
C VAL A 513 -8.99 -22.46 -22.99
N GLU A 514 -10.08 -22.64 -23.72
CA GLU A 514 -10.11 -22.38 -25.17
C GLU A 514 -10.00 -20.89 -25.49
N HIS A 515 -10.58 -20.00 -24.66
CA HIS A 515 -10.43 -18.56 -24.80
C HIS A 515 -8.98 -18.11 -24.57
N ILE A 516 -8.33 -18.60 -23.49
CA ILE A 516 -6.89 -18.40 -23.24
C ILE A 516 -6.06 -18.94 -24.40
N LYS A 517 -6.40 -20.12 -24.94
CA LYS A 517 -5.71 -20.75 -26.06
C LYS A 517 -5.82 -19.95 -27.37
N ARG A 518 -6.92 -19.22 -27.58
CA ARG A 518 -7.08 -18.24 -28.69
C ARG A 518 -6.35 -16.92 -28.44
N ILE A 519 -6.12 -16.53 -27.19
CA ILE A 519 -5.32 -15.35 -26.80
C ILE A 519 -3.81 -15.63 -26.89
N VAL A 520 -3.39 -16.88 -26.67
CA VAL A 520 -1.96 -17.30 -26.67
C VAL A 520 -1.48 -17.81 -28.04
N MET A 521 -2.38 -18.23 -28.94
CA MET A 521 -2.05 -18.68 -30.30
C MET A 521 -2.75 -17.84 -31.40
N GLY A 522 -2.96 -16.55 -31.13
CA GLY A 522 -3.39 -15.54 -32.09
C GLY A 522 -2.24 -14.60 -32.45
#